data_AF-A0A7S2PWQ1-F1
#
_entry.id   AF-A0A7S2PWQ1-F1
#
_cell.length_a   1.000
_cell.length_b   1.000
_cell.length_c   1.000
_cell.angle_alpha   90.00
_cell.angle_beta   90.00
_cell.angle_gamma   90.00
#
_symmetry.space_group_name_H-M   'P 1'
#
loop_
_entity.id
_entity.type
_entity.pdbx_description
1 polymer ?
#
loop_
_entity_poly.entity_id
_entity_poly.type
_entity_poly.pdbx_seq_one_letter_code
_entity_poly.pdbx_strand_id
1 'polypeptide(L)'
;QLRFLDDYLEKAGLADIEKQYLGMMESIIASRGRFFVGTWHSTFSAYIMRLRGYYGVSKMDNYYAFRPRRFEMNRFLYPFGNYAAREWPTAWLGIDGDKEIVDDLEPNSISPIGPFVNITLLKNPKPRPNHLARGMFGLPLSKTPALEGGSRGTIRCDVNVDALAYWNDPQGTFDSSFSSPFRTSGKRKQYITFWQDAGRFNNMRMSLEIIFVIAAATGRTVVLPPIQNLRMEHGSNKPLGFDSFYSFSSPQFRRNVEVITMKEFIESEGGENGVAKIDKDDLERLLQLAQFCENRRKSDNYCGEVFDKLLQHSDAMVAPFSDKNCLVFDVDTYTDLNAKATDANREVVKQFCGMRRPVFYTQELASPDILHFDTFEQQHRLLAHFYSFILFTDSAIDNHFKRFVRDFMHYNDKINCAAGKIVRLIQQEGLERGFAVDEEGGGGYTSLHVR
;
A
#
# COMPACT_ATOMS: atom_id res chain seq x y z
N GLN A 1 31.24 0.89 8.09
CA GLN A 1 31.05 -0.50 8.54
C GLN A 1 29.72 -0.98 8.00
N LEU A 2 29.67 -2.18 7.43
CA LEU A 2 28.41 -2.80 7.00
C LEU A 2 27.76 -3.46 8.21
N ARG A 3 26.43 -3.40 8.28
CA ARG A 3 25.61 -3.98 9.33
C ARG A 3 24.44 -4.71 8.69
N PHE A 4 24.08 -5.86 9.25
CA PHE A 4 22.94 -6.67 8.83
C PHE A 4 21.86 -6.64 9.91
N LEU A 5 20.63 -7.01 9.56
CA LEU A 5 19.51 -7.05 10.51
C LEU A 5 19.83 -7.93 11.73
N ASP A 6 20.45 -9.09 11.48
CA ASP A 6 20.84 -10.06 12.50
C ASP A 6 21.82 -9.50 13.55
N ASP A 7 22.59 -8.45 13.23
CA ASP A 7 23.51 -7.79 14.18
C ASP A 7 22.77 -7.10 15.35
N TYR A 8 21.45 -6.92 15.23
CA TYR A 8 20.61 -6.18 16.17
C TYR A 8 19.47 -6.98 16.79
N LEU A 9 19.10 -8.16 16.24
CA LEU A 9 17.93 -8.91 16.72
C LEU A 9 18.02 -9.25 18.21
N GLU A 10 19.14 -9.83 18.64
CA GLU A 10 19.35 -10.16 20.06
C GLU A 10 19.38 -8.91 20.95
N LYS A 11 20.09 -7.86 20.52
CA LYS A 11 20.22 -6.58 21.26
C LYS A 11 18.88 -5.85 21.41
N ALA A 12 17.97 -6.04 20.46
CA ALA A 12 16.63 -5.47 20.49
C ALA A 12 15.64 -6.33 21.31
N GLY A 13 16.06 -7.47 21.86
CA GLY A 13 15.16 -8.42 22.50
C GLY A 13 14.20 -9.10 21.52
N LEU A 14 14.66 -9.36 20.29
CA LEU A 14 13.89 -9.90 19.17
C LEU A 14 14.46 -11.22 18.64
N ALA A 15 15.21 -11.96 19.46
CA ALA A 15 15.82 -13.23 19.07
C ALA A 15 14.78 -14.26 18.57
N ASP A 16 13.58 -14.24 19.15
CA ASP A 16 12.48 -15.16 18.83
C ASP A 16 11.43 -14.58 17.87
N ILE A 17 11.73 -13.46 17.20
CA ILE A 17 10.76 -12.86 16.28
C ILE A 17 10.49 -13.79 15.09
N GLU A 18 9.21 -13.89 14.69
CA GLU A 18 8.85 -14.74 13.57
C GLU A 18 9.47 -14.20 12.27
N LYS A 19 10.20 -15.07 11.57
CA LYS A 19 10.96 -14.73 10.35
C LYS A 19 10.10 -14.08 9.26
N GLN A 20 8.82 -14.42 9.22
CA GLN A 20 7.84 -13.82 8.31
C GLN A 20 7.75 -12.30 8.42
N TYR A 21 8.11 -11.69 9.57
CA TYR A 21 8.07 -10.24 9.77
C TYR A 21 9.34 -9.50 9.33
N LEU A 22 10.44 -10.22 9.06
CA LEU A 22 11.75 -9.60 8.82
C LEU A 22 11.71 -8.66 7.61
N GLY A 23 11.12 -9.09 6.48
CA GLY A 23 11.03 -8.24 5.30
C GLY A 23 10.25 -6.93 5.53
N MET A 24 9.21 -6.96 6.37
CA MET A 24 8.46 -5.75 6.74
C MET A 24 9.30 -4.84 7.64
N MET A 25 9.96 -5.42 8.64
CA MET A 25 10.88 -4.69 9.51
C MET A 25 12.01 -4.04 8.71
N GLU A 26 12.64 -4.77 7.79
CA GLU A 26 13.69 -4.26 6.91
C GLU A 26 13.21 -3.08 6.09
N SER A 27 11.98 -3.12 5.56
CA SER A 27 11.44 -2.01 4.78
C SER A 27 11.30 -0.72 5.60
N ILE A 28 10.83 -0.85 6.85
CA ILE A 28 10.73 0.27 7.79
C ILE A 28 12.14 0.76 8.16
N ILE A 29 13.03 -0.13 8.61
CA ILE A 29 14.40 0.24 9.02
C ILE A 29 15.15 0.91 7.88
N ALA A 30 15.09 0.36 6.66
CA ALA A 30 15.77 0.92 5.50
C ALA A 30 15.23 2.31 5.13
N SER A 31 13.92 2.54 5.28
CA SER A 31 13.31 3.84 4.97
C SER A 31 13.82 4.98 5.87
N ARG A 32 14.32 4.67 7.06
CA ARG A 32 14.77 5.68 8.04
C ARG A 32 16.23 6.11 7.89
N GLY A 33 16.99 5.51 6.98
CA GLY A 33 18.37 5.94 6.69
C GLY A 33 18.44 7.36 6.12
N ARG A 34 19.58 8.05 6.26
CA ARG A 34 19.78 9.37 5.63
C ARG A 34 19.81 9.29 4.10
N PHE A 35 20.38 8.22 3.57
CA PHE A 35 20.36 7.86 2.15
C PHE A 35 19.85 6.44 2.02
N PHE A 36 19.18 6.17 0.91
CA PHE A 36 18.79 4.82 0.53
C PHE A 36 19.30 4.49 -0.88
N VAL A 37 19.94 3.33 -1.01
CA VAL A 37 20.35 2.78 -2.31
C VAL A 37 19.55 1.50 -2.58
N GLY A 38 18.58 1.56 -3.49
CA GLY A 38 17.71 0.45 -3.86
C GLY A 38 18.14 -0.29 -5.12
N THR A 39 17.46 -1.40 -5.39
CA THR A 39 17.62 -2.21 -6.61
C THR A 39 16.62 -1.76 -7.67
N TRP A 40 17.10 -1.48 -8.89
CA TRP A 40 16.22 -1.14 -10.01
C TRP A 40 15.30 -2.33 -10.35
N HIS A 41 14.03 -2.07 -10.64
CA HIS A 41 12.98 -3.09 -10.81
C HIS A 41 12.65 -3.94 -9.56
N SER A 42 12.99 -3.48 -8.35
CA SER A 42 12.58 -4.16 -7.11
C SER A 42 11.33 -3.52 -6.53
N THR A 43 10.23 -4.27 -6.42
CA THR A 43 8.99 -3.84 -5.74
C THR A 43 9.22 -3.60 -4.24
N PHE A 44 10.23 -4.27 -3.65
CA PHE A 44 10.69 -4.04 -2.27
C PHE A 44 11.40 -2.70 -2.13
N SER A 45 12.32 -2.38 -3.04
CA SER A 45 13.00 -1.07 -3.04
C SER A 45 12.04 0.09 -3.34
N ALA A 46 11.09 -0.12 -4.26
CA ALA A 46 10.05 0.86 -4.56
C ALA A 46 9.25 1.21 -3.30
N TYR A 47 8.78 0.20 -2.55
CA TYR A 47 8.04 0.43 -1.32
C TYR A 47 8.84 1.20 -0.26
N ILE A 48 10.14 0.88 -0.08
CA ILE A 48 11.02 1.64 0.83
C ILE A 48 11.08 3.12 0.42
N MET A 49 11.18 3.42 -0.88
CA MET A 49 11.18 4.80 -1.38
C MET A 49 9.85 5.51 -1.12
N ARG A 50 8.72 4.79 -1.17
CA ARG A 50 7.41 5.35 -0.79
C ARG A 50 7.34 5.69 0.69
N LEU A 51 7.80 4.77 1.56
CA LEU A 51 7.86 5.02 3.00
C LEU A 51 8.72 6.24 3.32
N ARG A 52 9.87 6.38 2.63
CA ARG A 52 10.73 7.58 2.71
C ARG A 52 9.95 8.84 2.37
N GLY A 53 9.18 8.81 1.29
CA GLY A 53 8.26 9.88 0.91
C GLY A 53 7.25 10.23 2.00
N TYR A 54 6.58 9.24 2.60
CA TYR A 54 5.65 9.45 3.72
C TYR A 54 6.30 10.00 4.98
N TYR A 55 7.58 9.71 5.20
CA TYR A 55 8.36 10.34 6.25
C TYR A 55 8.81 11.76 5.91
N GLY A 56 8.49 12.29 4.73
CA GLY A 56 8.94 13.59 4.25
C GLY A 56 10.43 13.63 3.88
N VAL A 57 11.04 12.49 3.59
CA VAL A 57 12.45 12.45 3.14
C VAL A 57 12.52 12.88 1.68
N SER A 58 13.48 13.74 1.35
CA SER A 58 13.62 14.26 -0.02
C SER A 58 13.85 13.14 -1.03
N LYS A 59 13.24 13.28 -2.21
CA LYS A 59 13.52 12.38 -3.34
C LYS A 59 15.02 12.34 -3.71
N MET A 60 15.76 13.42 -3.40
CA MET A 60 17.19 13.56 -3.69
C MET A 60 18.08 12.62 -2.88
N ASP A 61 17.55 11.99 -1.82
CA ASP A 61 18.25 11.04 -0.96
C ASP A 61 17.96 9.57 -1.33
N ASN A 62 17.35 9.34 -2.49
CA ASN A 62 16.99 8.03 -3.02
C ASN A 62 17.80 7.72 -4.27
N TYR A 63 18.51 6.60 -4.27
CA TYR A 63 19.36 6.19 -5.38
C TYR A 63 19.06 4.76 -5.80
N TYR A 64 19.35 4.46 -7.07
CA TYR A 64 19.43 3.08 -7.54
C TYR A 64 20.89 2.62 -7.67
N ALA A 65 21.16 1.38 -7.29
CA ALA A 65 22.46 0.74 -7.49
C ALA A 65 22.80 0.57 -8.99
N PHE A 66 21.78 0.43 -9.84
CA PHE A 66 21.94 0.34 -11.29
C PHE A 66 22.42 1.68 -11.86
N ARG A 67 23.70 1.78 -12.19
CA ARG A 67 24.38 3.04 -12.57
C ARG A 67 23.64 3.86 -13.64
N PRO A 68 23.12 3.29 -14.74
CA PRO A 68 22.41 4.06 -15.77
C PRO A 68 21.12 4.74 -15.28
N ARG A 69 20.53 4.26 -14.18
CA ARG A 69 19.28 4.79 -13.60
C ARG A 69 19.48 5.31 -12.17
N ARG A 70 20.73 5.54 -11.74
CA ARG A 70 21.07 5.91 -10.35
C ARG A 70 20.23 7.06 -9.82
N PHE A 71 20.00 8.08 -10.64
CA PHE A 71 19.32 9.32 -10.28
C PHE A 71 17.88 9.38 -10.79
N GLU A 72 17.26 8.27 -11.16
CA GLU A 72 15.89 8.28 -11.69
C GLU A 72 14.91 8.86 -10.65
N MET A 73 15.05 8.52 -9.36
CA MET A 73 14.20 9.07 -8.28
C MET A 73 14.42 10.57 -8.03
N ASN A 74 15.54 11.14 -8.48
CA ASN A 74 15.85 12.55 -8.26
C ASN A 74 15.06 13.48 -9.20
N ARG A 75 14.23 12.91 -10.07
CA ARG A 75 13.39 13.63 -11.02
C ARG A 75 11.94 13.45 -10.63
N PHE A 76 11.16 14.52 -10.68
CA PHE A 76 9.71 14.38 -10.71
C PHE A 76 9.30 13.83 -12.07
N LEU A 77 8.65 12.67 -12.06
CA LEU A 77 8.13 12.01 -13.24
C LEU A 77 6.71 11.56 -12.92
N TYR A 78 5.78 11.82 -13.83
CA TYR A 78 4.46 11.20 -13.77
C TYR A 78 4.59 9.68 -14.01
N PRO A 79 3.73 8.81 -13.44
CA PRO A 79 3.82 7.37 -13.68
C PRO A 79 3.77 6.98 -15.17
N PHE A 80 4.72 6.14 -15.60
CA PHE A 80 4.73 5.55 -16.95
C PHE A 80 5.42 4.18 -16.95
N GLY A 81 5.34 3.42 -18.03
CA GLY A 81 6.15 2.20 -18.25
C GLY A 81 5.87 1.08 -17.23
N ASN A 82 6.89 0.64 -16.48
CA ASN A 82 6.70 -0.43 -15.47
C ASN A 82 6.12 0.15 -14.18
N TYR A 83 4.80 -0.02 -14.01
CA TYR A 83 3.98 0.50 -12.90
C TYR A 83 4.12 -0.22 -11.55
N ALA A 84 4.88 -1.33 -11.49
CA ALA A 84 5.05 -2.11 -10.27
C ALA A 84 6.41 -1.90 -9.60
N ALA A 85 7.43 -1.73 -10.44
CA ALA A 85 8.82 -1.88 -10.03
C ALA A 85 9.56 -0.54 -9.94
N ARG A 86 8.82 0.56 -10.09
CA ARG A 86 9.27 1.95 -9.97
C ARG A 86 8.31 2.68 -9.06
N GLU A 87 8.84 3.52 -8.20
CA GLU A 87 8.04 4.35 -7.30
C GLU A 87 8.00 5.79 -7.83
N TRP A 88 6.89 6.50 -7.62
CA TRP A 88 6.72 7.88 -8.08
C TRP A 88 6.30 8.82 -6.96
N PRO A 89 6.81 10.07 -6.96
CA PRO A 89 6.45 11.04 -5.94
C PRO A 89 4.96 11.37 -5.84
N THR A 90 4.16 11.16 -6.89
CA THR A 90 2.69 11.37 -6.86
C THR A 90 1.97 10.56 -5.77
N ALA A 91 2.62 9.52 -5.23
CA ALA A 91 2.08 8.72 -4.14
C ALA A 91 2.11 9.41 -2.76
N TRP A 92 2.93 10.45 -2.59
CA TRP A 92 3.07 11.19 -1.33
C TRP A 92 3.16 12.71 -1.50
N LEU A 93 3.76 13.24 -2.56
CA LEU A 93 3.89 14.68 -2.77
C LEU A 93 2.53 15.35 -2.99
N GLY A 94 2.28 16.39 -2.20
CA GLY A 94 1.09 17.23 -2.23
C GLY A 94 -0.24 16.51 -1.99
N ILE A 95 -0.21 15.24 -1.54
CA ILE A 95 -1.43 14.46 -1.34
C ILE A 95 -2.30 14.99 -0.21
N ASP A 96 -1.86 15.98 0.59
CA ASP A 96 -2.71 16.63 1.61
C ASP A 96 -3.50 17.84 1.08
N GLY A 97 -3.30 18.21 -0.18
CA GLY A 97 -4.08 19.21 -0.90
C GLY A 97 -5.21 18.61 -1.73
N ASP A 98 -5.95 19.50 -2.40
CA ASP A 98 -7.13 19.15 -3.22
C ASP A 98 -6.87 19.23 -4.73
N LYS A 99 -5.61 19.46 -5.13
CA LYS A 99 -5.22 19.63 -6.53
C LYS A 99 -4.30 18.50 -6.96
N GLU A 100 -4.37 18.16 -8.24
CA GLU A 100 -3.37 17.31 -8.86
C GLU A 100 -1.99 17.99 -8.81
N ILE A 101 -0.98 17.21 -8.48
CA ILE A 101 0.42 17.63 -8.53
C ILE A 101 0.99 17.25 -9.89
N VAL A 102 1.13 18.25 -10.75
CA VAL A 102 1.72 18.11 -12.09
C VAL A 102 3.17 18.59 -12.16
N ASP A 103 3.63 19.30 -11.13
CA ASP A 103 4.96 19.90 -11.05
C ASP A 103 5.78 19.34 -9.89
N ASP A 104 7.09 19.45 -10.00
CA ASP A 104 8.00 19.11 -8.92
C ASP A 104 7.86 20.09 -7.75
N LEU A 105 7.45 19.60 -6.58
CA LEU A 105 7.39 20.38 -5.34
C LEU A 105 8.75 20.50 -4.61
N GLU A 106 9.80 19.86 -5.13
CA GLU A 106 11.18 20.06 -4.68
C GLU A 106 12.15 20.40 -5.85
N PRO A 107 11.88 21.45 -6.65
CA PRO A 107 12.58 21.68 -7.92
C PRO A 107 14.02 22.19 -7.76
N ASN A 108 14.36 22.76 -6.60
CA ASN A 108 15.68 23.30 -6.28
C ASN A 108 16.49 22.41 -5.32
N SER A 109 16.01 21.21 -5.03
CA SER A 109 16.72 20.29 -4.13
C SER A 109 17.99 19.77 -4.79
N ILE A 110 19.13 19.88 -4.11
CA ILE A 110 20.44 19.46 -4.65
C ILE A 110 20.83 18.09 -4.10
N SER A 111 21.11 17.15 -5.01
CA SER A 111 21.62 15.81 -4.66
C SER A 111 22.88 15.91 -3.80
N PRO A 112 22.92 15.30 -2.60
CA PRO A 112 24.07 15.37 -1.71
C PRO A 112 25.32 14.67 -2.24
N ILE A 113 25.17 13.63 -3.06
CA ILE A 113 26.30 12.77 -3.46
C ILE A 113 27.03 13.30 -4.70
N GLY A 114 26.42 14.20 -5.49
CA GLY A 114 26.98 14.64 -6.77
C GLY A 114 27.52 13.45 -7.61
N PRO A 115 28.42 13.68 -8.56
CA PRO A 115 29.19 12.60 -9.20
C PRO A 115 30.47 12.19 -8.44
N PHE A 116 30.94 12.97 -7.45
CA PHE A 116 32.28 12.84 -6.88
C PHE A 116 32.37 12.93 -5.34
N VAL A 117 31.26 12.91 -4.60
CA VAL A 117 31.31 13.15 -3.14
C VAL A 117 31.70 11.88 -2.38
N ASN A 118 32.70 11.99 -1.51
CA ASN A 118 32.96 10.97 -0.51
C ASN A 118 31.85 10.99 0.56
N ILE A 119 31.01 9.97 0.56
CA ILE A 119 29.84 9.85 1.44
C ILE A 119 30.19 9.88 2.94
N THR A 120 31.43 9.56 3.33
CA THR A 120 31.87 9.64 4.73
C THR A 120 32.01 11.07 5.24
N LEU A 121 32.10 12.06 4.33
CA LEU A 121 32.12 13.48 4.68
C LEU A 121 30.73 14.03 4.98
N LEU A 122 29.67 13.33 4.56
CA LEU A 122 28.27 13.70 4.81
C LEU A 122 27.80 13.10 6.13
N LYS A 123 28.32 13.64 7.24
CA LYS A 123 28.00 13.15 8.59
C LYS A 123 26.62 13.59 9.08
N ASN A 124 26.20 14.80 8.71
CA ASN A 124 24.92 15.36 9.13
C ASN A 124 23.85 15.09 8.06
N PRO A 125 22.60 14.80 8.45
CA PRO A 125 21.49 14.87 7.51
C PRO A 125 21.39 16.30 6.97
N LYS A 126 21.02 16.45 5.70
CA LYS A 126 20.72 17.78 5.16
C LYS A 126 19.42 18.29 5.81
N PRO A 127 19.29 19.62 6.00
CA PRO A 127 18.00 20.20 6.30
C PRO A 127 16.99 19.76 5.25
N ARG A 128 15.79 19.41 5.70
CA ARG A 128 14.71 19.04 4.81
C ARG A 128 14.32 20.26 3.95
N PRO A 129 13.93 20.07 2.68
CA PRO A 129 13.36 21.15 1.88
C PRO A 129 12.17 21.80 2.61
N ASN A 130 11.95 23.09 2.35
CA ASN A 130 10.81 23.80 2.94
C ASN A 130 9.51 23.04 2.68
N HIS A 131 8.69 22.90 3.72
CA HIS A 131 7.41 22.19 3.68
C HIS A 131 7.50 20.69 3.36
N LEU A 132 8.68 20.08 3.43
CA LEU A 132 8.84 18.64 3.33
C LEU A 132 9.11 18.04 4.72
N ALA A 133 8.05 17.54 5.34
CA ALA A 133 8.06 16.90 6.65
C ALA A 133 6.96 15.83 6.72
N ARG A 134 6.86 15.11 7.83
CA ARG A 134 5.76 14.15 8.00
C ARG A 134 4.43 14.90 8.01
N GLY A 135 3.56 14.54 7.08
CA GLY A 135 2.28 15.22 6.91
C GLY A 135 2.38 16.57 6.22
N MET A 136 3.57 17.07 5.82
CA MET A 136 3.66 18.21 4.90
C MET A 136 4.48 17.75 3.71
N PHE A 137 3.83 17.40 2.61
CA PHE A 137 4.51 16.77 1.47
C PHE A 137 4.81 17.77 0.35
N GLY A 138 5.50 18.85 0.68
CA GLY A 138 5.91 19.90 -0.27
C GLY A 138 4.88 21.02 -0.46
N LEU A 139 3.77 20.99 0.29
CA LEU A 139 2.78 22.07 0.33
C LEU A 139 2.84 22.81 1.67
N PRO A 140 2.68 24.15 1.69
CA PRO A 140 2.54 24.90 2.93
C PRO A 140 1.24 24.50 3.64
N LEU A 141 1.19 24.65 4.97
CA LEU A 141 0.04 24.26 5.80
C LEU A 141 -1.29 24.87 5.35
N SER A 142 -1.27 26.08 4.78
CA SER A 142 -2.45 26.76 4.23
C SER A 142 -3.03 26.10 2.96
N LYS A 143 -2.31 25.16 2.36
CA LYS A 143 -2.72 24.38 1.18
C LYS A 143 -2.88 22.88 1.48
N THR A 144 -2.96 22.51 2.75
CA THR A 144 -3.09 21.12 3.20
C THR A 144 -4.32 20.94 4.09
N PRO A 145 -5.55 21.13 3.57
CA PRO A 145 -6.78 21.01 4.35
C PRO A 145 -6.95 19.64 5.00
N ALA A 146 -6.39 18.58 4.42
CA ALA A 146 -6.45 17.23 4.97
C ALA A 146 -5.72 17.05 6.31
N LEU A 147 -4.88 18.01 6.72
CA LEU A 147 -4.19 17.98 8.01
C LEU A 147 -4.94 18.68 9.13
N GLU A 148 -5.98 19.44 8.81
CA GLU A 148 -6.74 20.16 9.83
C GLU A 148 -7.40 19.17 10.80
N GLY A 149 -7.10 19.28 12.09
CA GLY A 149 -7.57 18.34 13.13
C GLY A 149 -6.89 16.97 13.11
N GLY A 150 -6.00 16.69 12.15
CA GLY A 150 -5.21 15.47 12.10
C GLY A 150 -3.98 15.55 12.98
N SER A 151 -3.52 14.41 13.49
CA SER A 151 -2.28 14.35 14.29
C SER A 151 -1.48 13.09 14.00
N ARG A 152 -0.21 13.06 14.42
CA ARG A 152 0.63 11.88 14.26
C ARG A 152 0.06 10.69 15.02
N GLY A 153 -0.02 9.56 14.33
CA GLY A 153 -0.37 8.30 14.97
C GLY A 153 0.65 7.89 16.04
N THR A 154 0.25 6.94 16.87
CA THR A 154 1.11 6.35 17.91
C THR A 154 1.32 4.88 17.63
N ILE A 155 2.44 4.34 18.09
CA ILE A 155 2.75 2.91 17.96
C ILE A 155 2.81 2.30 19.35
N ARG A 156 1.96 1.31 19.61
CA ARG A 156 2.00 0.58 20.88
C ARG A 156 3.31 -0.22 21.00
N CYS A 157 4.19 0.24 21.86
CA CYS A 157 5.50 -0.36 22.07
C CYS A 157 5.99 -0.12 23.52
N ASP A 158 6.92 -0.95 23.98
CA ASP A 158 7.61 -0.80 25.28
C ASP A 158 8.65 0.33 25.28
N VAL A 159 9.00 0.84 24.11
CA VAL A 159 9.83 2.03 23.91
C VAL A 159 9.13 3.01 22.99
N ASN A 160 9.29 4.32 23.21
CA ASN A 160 8.71 5.30 22.30
C ASN A 160 9.37 5.19 20.92
N VAL A 161 8.57 4.88 19.91
CA VAL A 161 8.97 4.76 18.51
C VAL A 161 8.01 5.51 17.58
N ASP A 162 7.26 6.49 18.10
CA ASP A 162 6.22 7.23 17.35
C ASP A 162 6.82 8.02 16.17
N ALA A 163 8.12 8.26 16.15
CA ALA A 163 8.84 8.80 14.99
C ALA A 163 8.66 7.94 13.72
N LEU A 164 8.32 6.65 13.86
CA LEU A 164 8.01 5.75 12.75
C LEU A 164 6.57 5.83 12.26
N ALA A 165 5.66 6.48 13.00
CA ALA A 165 4.29 6.69 12.55
C ALA A 165 4.24 7.80 11.49
N TYR A 166 4.29 7.41 10.22
CA TYR A 166 4.13 8.34 9.09
C TYR A 166 2.67 8.70 8.82
N TRP A 167 1.73 7.91 9.35
CA TRP A 167 0.30 8.10 9.20
C TRP A 167 -0.27 9.13 10.18
N ASN A 168 -1.47 9.61 9.87
CA ASN A 168 -2.31 10.35 10.80
C ASN A 168 -3.23 9.39 11.58
N ASP A 169 -3.33 9.59 12.89
CA ASP A 169 -4.39 9.03 13.74
C ASP A 169 -4.61 9.94 14.96
N PRO A 170 -5.76 10.62 15.10
CA PRO A 170 -6.86 10.67 14.13
C PRO A 170 -6.44 11.33 12.80
N GLN A 171 -7.17 10.98 11.73
CA GLN A 171 -7.07 11.65 10.45
C GLN A 171 -7.69 13.06 10.54
N GLY A 172 -7.35 13.94 9.59
CA GLY A 172 -7.92 15.28 9.55
C GLY A 172 -9.44 15.27 9.38
N THR A 173 -10.09 16.36 9.78
CA THR A 173 -11.54 16.54 9.73
C THR A 173 -12.09 16.31 8.32
N PHE A 174 -11.38 16.81 7.31
CA PHE A 174 -11.69 16.61 5.90
C PHE A 174 -11.80 15.13 5.53
N ASP A 175 -10.79 14.32 5.86
CA ASP A 175 -10.80 12.88 5.56
C ASP A 175 -11.78 12.11 6.45
N SER A 176 -11.95 12.53 7.70
CA SER A 176 -12.86 11.87 8.64
C SER A 176 -14.34 12.01 8.27
N SER A 177 -14.69 13.08 7.54
CA SER A 177 -16.05 13.40 7.10
C SER A 177 -16.31 13.07 5.63
N PHE A 178 -15.29 12.58 4.91
CA PHE A 178 -15.41 12.23 3.50
C PHE A 178 -16.37 11.06 3.29
N SER A 179 -17.20 11.17 2.26
CA SER A 179 -18.04 10.08 1.76
C SER A 179 -17.85 9.96 0.26
N SER A 180 -17.48 8.76 -0.20
CA SER A 180 -17.27 8.52 -1.63
C SER A 180 -18.59 8.56 -2.41
N PRO A 181 -18.64 9.24 -3.57
CA PRO A 181 -19.83 9.26 -4.43
C PRO A 181 -20.08 7.92 -5.15
N PHE A 182 -19.12 7.00 -5.12
CA PHE A 182 -19.21 5.69 -5.76
C PHE A 182 -19.76 4.59 -4.83
N ARG A 183 -20.16 4.96 -3.60
CA ARG A 183 -20.81 4.02 -2.68
C ARG A 183 -22.20 3.67 -3.19
N THR A 184 -22.51 2.38 -3.24
CA THR A 184 -23.86 1.91 -3.59
C THR A 184 -24.80 2.08 -2.39
N SER A 185 -25.98 2.65 -2.63
CA SER A 185 -27.03 2.83 -1.62
C SER A 185 -27.96 1.62 -1.46
N GLY A 186 -27.49 0.44 -1.91
CA GLY A 186 -28.26 -0.80 -1.90
C GLY A 186 -28.58 -1.27 -0.49
N LYS A 187 -29.74 -1.94 -0.32
CA LYS A 187 -30.12 -2.56 0.96
C LYS A 187 -29.31 -3.81 1.29
N ARG A 188 -28.70 -4.46 0.29
CA ARG A 188 -27.93 -5.69 0.44
C ARG A 188 -26.44 -5.39 0.48
N LYS A 189 -25.70 -6.08 1.36
CA LYS A 189 -24.24 -5.97 1.42
C LYS A 189 -23.62 -6.54 0.15
N GLN A 190 -22.66 -5.80 -0.40
CA GLN A 190 -21.86 -6.22 -1.54
C GLN A 190 -20.43 -6.50 -1.09
N TYR A 191 -19.80 -7.48 -1.72
CA TYR A 191 -18.53 -8.04 -1.30
C TYR A 191 -17.45 -7.90 -2.39
N ILE A 192 -16.22 -7.78 -1.93
CA ILE A 192 -15.03 -8.03 -2.73
C ILE A 192 -14.35 -9.28 -2.19
N THR A 193 -14.22 -10.30 -3.03
CA THR A 193 -13.39 -11.48 -2.74
C THR A 193 -12.15 -11.43 -3.62
N PHE A 194 -11.05 -12.05 -3.20
CA PHE A 194 -9.86 -12.07 -4.03
C PHE A 194 -9.02 -13.32 -3.78
N TRP A 195 -8.42 -13.83 -4.85
CA TRP A 195 -7.37 -14.84 -4.76
C TRP A 195 -6.03 -14.14 -4.62
N GLN A 196 -5.24 -14.53 -3.62
CA GLN A 196 -3.90 -14.01 -3.37
C GLN A 196 -2.96 -14.12 -4.58
N ASP A 197 -2.28 -13.01 -4.91
CA ASP A 197 -1.24 -12.93 -5.94
C ASP A 197 -0.18 -14.05 -5.81
N ALA A 198 0.23 -14.64 -6.94
CA ALA A 198 1.21 -15.73 -6.97
C ALA A 198 2.66 -15.31 -6.65
N GLY A 199 2.92 -14.00 -6.50
CA GLY A 199 4.23 -13.43 -6.25
C GLY A 199 4.75 -13.60 -4.82
N ARG A 200 5.65 -12.70 -4.41
CA ARG A 200 6.08 -12.56 -3.01
C ARG A 200 5.30 -11.43 -2.34
N PHE A 201 5.43 -11.30 -1.03
CA PHE A 201 4.66 -10.37 -0.21
C PHE A 201 4.50 -8.96 -0.78
N ASN A 202 5.56 -8.32 -1.29
CA ASN A 202 5.40 -6.97 -1.84
C ASN A 202 4.50 -6.89 -3.08
N ASN A 203 4.41 -7.95 -3.87
CA ASN A 203 3.46 -8.02 -4.98
C ASN A 203 2.04 -8.24 -4.46
N MET A 204 1.89 -9.10 -3.44
CA MET A 204 0.62 -9.30 -2.74
C MET A 204 0.12 -7.99 -2.11
N ARG A 205 1.01 -7.21 -1.48
CA ARG A 205 0.71 -5.88 -0.91
C ARG A 205 0.16 -4.92 -1.96
N MET A 206 0.78 -4.84 -3.15
CA MET A 206 0.31 -3.95 -4.21
C MET A 206 -1.12 -4.28 -4.64
N SER A 207 -1.41 -5.57 -4.84
CA SER A 207 -2.76 -6.03 -5.15
C SER A 207 -3.75 -5.73 -4.00
N LEU A 208 -3.32 -5.96 -2.76
CA LEU A 208 -4.10 -5.67 -1.57
C LEU A 208 -4.47 -4.17 -1.50
N GLU A 209 -3.52 -3.27 -1.71
CA GLU A 209 -3.78 -1.83 -1.71
C GLU A 209 -4.78 -1.40 -2.78
N ILE A 210 -4.68 -1.95 -4.00
CA ILE A 210 -5.66 -1.70 -5.06
C ILE A 210 -7.06 -2.15 -4.63
N ILE A 211 -7.18 -3.37 -4.10
CA ILE A 211 -8.44 -3.95 -3.64
C ILE A 211 -9.07 -3.11 -2.53
N PHE A 212 -8.27 -2.67 -1.56
CA PHE A 212 -8.76 -1.87 -0.42
C PHE A 212 -9.17 -0.46 -0.84
N VAL A 213 -8.50 0.16 -1.82
CA VAL A 213 -8.95 1.45 -2.38
C VAL A 213 -10.29 1.27 -3.09
N ILE A 214 -10.46 0.22 -3.91
CA ILE A 214 -11.74 -0.06 -4.57
C ILE A 214 -12.82 -0.32 -3.54
N ALA A 215 -12.55 -1.10 -2.49
CA ALA A 215 -13.49 -1.34 -1.40
C ALA A 215 -13.91 -0.04 -0.70
N ALA A 216 -12.95 0.80 -0.33
CA ALA A 216 -13.20 2.07 0.36
C ALA A 216 -14.04 3.04 -0.51
N ALA A 217 -13.74 3.09 -1.81
CA ALA A 217 -14.46 3.91 -2.78
C ALA A 217 -15.88 3.43 -3.02
N THR A 218 -16.09 2.12 -3.06
CA THR A 218 -17.38 1.51 -3.46
C THR A 218 -18.26 1.13 -2.26
N GLY A 219 -17.72 1.14 -1.05
CA GLY A 219 -18.44 0.72 0.16
C GLY A 219 -18.59 -0.81 0.29
N ARG A 220 -17.89 -1.59 -0.52
CA ARG A 220 -17.94 -3.06 -0.47
C ARG A 220 -17.18 -3.60 0.73
N THR A 221 -17.69 -4.69 1.29
CA THR A 221 -16.99 -5.45 2.35
C THR A 221 -15.90 -6.30 1.74
N VAL A 222 -14.67 -6.23 2.26
CA VAL A 222 -13.56 -7.07 1.81
C VAL A 222 -13.60 -8.41 2.53
N VAL A 223 -13.57 -9.49 1.75
CA VAL A 223 -13.39 -10.86 2.24
C VAL A 223 -11.93 -11.24 2.05
N LEU A 224 -11.18 -11.35 3.16
CA LEU A 224 -9.81 -11.82 3.11
C LEU A 224 -9.78 -13.28 2.60
N PRO A 225 -8.82 -13.64 1.71
CA PRO A 225 -8.67 -15.00 1.26
C PRO A 225 -8.39 -15.93 2.44
N PRO A 226 -8.62 -17.25 2.28
CA PRO A 226 -8.17 -18.22 3.25
C PRO A 226 -6.68 -18.05 3.56
N ILE A 227 -6.25 -18.47 4.76
CA ILE A 227 -4.84 -18.41 5.12
C ILE A 227 -4.04 -19.31 4.16
N GLN A 228 -2.99 -18.74 3.57
CA GLN A 228 -2.13 -19.40 2.59
C GLN A 228 -0.66 -19.22 2.98
N ASN A 229 0.21 -20.04 2.39
CA ASN A 229 1.65 -19.85 2.57
C ASN A 229 2.14 -18.62 1.77
N LEU A 230 2.47 -17.54 2.47
CA LEU A 230 2.82 -16.23 1.89
C LEU A 230 4.17 -16.14 1.13
N ARG A 231 4.86 -17.27 0.86
CA ARG A 231 6.14 -17.33 0.10
C ARG A 231 7.19 -16.29 0.55
N MET A 232 7.26 -16.03 1.86
CA MET A 232 8.11 -14.96 2.40
C MET A 232 9.55 -15.40 2.64
N GLU A 233 9.78 -16.60 3.20
CA GLU A 233 11.11 -17.19 3.36
C GLU A 233 11.10 -18.74 3.24
N HIS A 234 12.25 -19.33 2.97
CA HIS A 234 12.44 -20.79 3.04
C HIS A 234 12.47 -21.23 4.51
N GLY A 235 11.58 -22.15 4.92
CA GLY A 235 11.63 -22.80 6.24
C GLY A 235 10.71 -22.24 7.32
N SER A 236 9.83 -21.27 7.03
CA SER A 236 8.78 -20.87 7.96
C SER A 236 7.57 -21.82 7.87
N ASN A 237 7.25 -22.56 8.94
CA ASN A 237 6.19 -23.57 8.94
C ASN A 237 4.79 -23.05 9.32
N LYS A 238 4.67 -21.80 9.80
CA LYS A 238 3.37 -21.24 10.22
C LYS A 238 2.78 -20.36 9.10
N PRO A 239 1.62 -20.74 8.52
CA PRO A 239 0.96 -19.90 7.55
C PRO A 239 0.32 -18.70 8.28
N LEU A 240 0.35 -17.54 7.64
CA LEU A 240 -0.14 -16.28 8.21
C LEU A 240 -1.11 -15.64 7.21
N GLY A 241 -2.18 -15.02 7.71
CA GLY A 241 -3.08 -14.19 6.92
C GLY A 241 -2.59 -12.75 6.84
N PHE A 242 -3.25 -11.92 6.02
CA PHE A 242 -2.92 -10.49 5.91
C PHE A 242 -3.14 -9.71 7.22
N ASP A 243 -4.10 -10.15 8.04
CA ASP A 243 -4.41 -9.68 9.38
C ASP A 243 -3.25 -9.88 10.38
N SER A 244 -2.28 -10.74 10.05
CA SER A 244 -1.04 -10.87 10.83
C SER A 244 -0.06 -9.71 10.59
N PHE A 245 -0.24 -8.92 9.53
CA PHE A 245 0.63 -7.81 9.14
C PHE A 245 -0.05 -6.43 9.24
N TYR A 246 -1.36 -6.38 9.01
CA TYR A 246 -2.17 -5.15 9.00
C TYR A 246 -3.22 -5.20 10.11
N SER A 247 -3.67 -4.03 10.56
CA SER A 247 -4.75 -3.91 11.53
C SER A 247 -6.03 -3.41 10.85
N PHE A 248 -7.06 -4.25 10.81
CA PHE A 248 -8.36 -3.91 10.21
C PHE A 248 -9.45 -3.61 11.26
N SER A 249 -9.08 -3.57 12.54
CA SER A 249 -10.04 -3.51 13.65
C SER A 249 -10.27 -2.11 14.22
N SER A 250 -9.49 -1.10 13.81
CA SER A 250 -9.65 0.24 14.39
C SER A 250 -11.00 0.85 13.99
N PRO A 251 -11.67 1.60 14.90
CA PRO A 251 -12.93 2.26 14.58
C PRO A 251 -12.85 3.19 13.37
N GLN A 252 -11.72 3.89 13.23
CA GLN A 252 -11.39 4.79 12.12
C GLN A 252 -11.32 4.01 10.80
N PHE A 253 -10.65 2.86 10.79
CA PHE A 253 -10.55 1.98 9.63
C PHE A 253 -11.92 1.47 9.19
N ARG A 254 -12.72 0.95 10.15
CA ARG A 254 -14.03 0.34 9.88
C ARG A 254 -15.08 1.30 9.33
N ARG A 255 -14.92 2.61 9.52
CA ARG A 255 -15.77 3.61 8.84
C ARG A 255 -15.56 3.62 7.33
N ASN A 256 -14.36 3.26 6.88
CA ASN A 256 -13.98 3.26 5.48
C ASN A 256 -14.25 1.90 4.83
N VAL A 257 -13.78 0.81 5.45
CA VAL A 257 -13.86 -0.55 4.89
C VAL A 257 -14.24 -1.55 5.97
N GLU A 258 -15.31 -2.32 5.74
CA GLU A 258 -15.62 -3.52 6.52
C GLU A 258 -14.78 -4.68 5.98
N VAL A 259 -14.15 -5.46 6.87
CA VAL A 259 -13.29 -6.59 6.50
C VAL A 259 -13.72 -7.80 7.30
N ILE A 260 -13.93 -8.92 6.61
CA ILE A 260 -14.24 -10.22 7.19
C ILE A 260 -13.32 -11.29 6.60
N THR A 261 -13.16 -12.41 7.30
CA THR A 261 -12.46 -13.59 6.80
C THR A 261 -13.32 -14.38 5.83
N MET A 262 -12.70 -15.20 4.98
CA MET A 262 -13.44 -16.14 4.12
C MET A 262 -14.34 -17.07 4.93
N LYS A 263 -13.92 -17.47 6.12
CA LYS A 263 -14.71 -18.33 7.01
C LYS A 263 -15.99 -17.60 7.45
N GLU A 264 -15.85 -16.39 8.00
CA GLU A 264 -17.01 -15.58 8.42
C GLU A 264 -17.96 -15.33 7.24
N PHE A 265 -17.43 -15.04 6.05
CA PHE A 265 -18.22 -14.87 4.84
C PHE A 265 -19.02 -16.12 4.47
N ILE A 266 -18.42 -17.30 4.48
CA ILE A 266 -19.12 -18.56 4.17
C ILE A 266 -20.16 -18.89 5.25
N GLU A 267 -19.84 -18.66 6.53
CA GLU A 267 -20.79 -18.87 7.63
C GLU A 267 -22.01 -17.95 7.53
N SER A 268 -21.82 -16.68 7.14
CA SER A 268 -22.91 -15.70 7.07
C SER A 268 -23.66 -15.70 5.73
N GLU A 269 -22.95 -15.91 4.61
CA GLU A 269 -23.47 -15.74 3.25
C GLU A 269 -23.56 -17.05 2.46
N GLY A 270 -23.12 -18.18 3.03
CA GLY A 270 -23.15 -19.49 2.36
C GLY A 270 -24.52 -20.18 2.36
N GLY A 271 -25.44 -19.81 3.25
CA GLY A 271 -26.76 -20.43 3.34
C GLY A 271 -27.74 -20.05 2.21
N GLU A 272 -28.94 -20.64 2.20
CA GLU A 272 -29.98 -20.44 1.16
C GLU A 272 -30.36 -18.96 0.94
N ASN A 273 -30.29 -18.14 1.99
CA ASN A 273 -30.61 -16.70 1.94
C ASN A 273 -29.37 -15.80 1.78
N GLY A 274 -28.17 -16.39 1.80
CA GLY A 274 -26.92 -15.65 1.70
C GLY A 274 -26.58 -15.24 0.28
N VAL A 275 -25.58 -14.40 0.13
CA VAL A 275 -25.09 -13.92 -1.18
C VAL A 275 -24.32 -15.00 -1.93
N ALA A 276 -23.59 -15.88 -1.24
CA ALA A 276 -22.76 -16.90 -1.89
C ALA A 276 -23.56 -18.14 -2.34
N LYS A 277 -24.68 -18.46 -1.67
CA LYS A 277 -25.58 -19.61 -1.93
C LYS A 277 -24.83 -20.91 -2.23
N ILE A 278 -24.10 -21.38 -1.24
CA ILE A 278 -23.27 -22.59 -1.33
C ILE A 278 -24.17 -23.82 -1.09
N ASP A 279 -24.00 -24.86 -1.91
CA ASP A 279 -24.71 -26.12 -1.71
C ASP A 279 -24.36 -26.76 -0.36
N LYS A 280 -25.34 -27.37 0.31
CA LYS A 280 -25.15 -27.96 1.64
C LYS A 280 -24.03 -29.00 1.67
N ASP A 281 -23.88 -29.75 0.58
CA ASP A 281 -22.86 -30.78 0.44
C ASP A 281 -21.44 -30.20 0.29
N ASP A 282 -21.31 -28.96 -0.19
CA ASP A 282 -20.03 -28.26 -0.32
C ASP A 282 -19.66 -27.46 0.93
N LEU A 283 -20.64 -27.08 1.77
CA LEU A 283 -20.43 -26.12 2.86
C LEU A 283 -19.34 -26.55 3.85
N GLU A 284 -19.36 -27.81 4.30
CA GLU A 284 -18.35 -28.32 5.24
C GLU A 284 -16.94 -28.27 4.64
N ARG A 285 -16.82 -28.68 3.37
CA ARG A 285 -15.56 -28.65 2.62
C ARG A 285 -15.05 -27.22 2.46
N LEU A 286 -15.91 -26.28 2.10
CA LEU A 286 -15.50 -24.90 1.91
C LEU A 286 -15.14 -24.21 3.24
N LEU A 287 -15.80 -24.54 4.35
CA LEU A 287 -15.43 -24.04 5.68
C LEU A 287 -14.07 -24.56 6.16
N GLN A 288 -13.70 -25.78 5.76
CA GLN A 288 -12.35 -26.31 6.00
C GLN A 288 -11.31 -25.53 5.20
N LEU A 289 -11.54 -25.37 3.89
CA LEU A 289 -10.64 -24.64 2.99
C LEU A 289 -10.52 -23.15 3.33
N ALA A 290 -11.58 -22.55 3.88
CA ALA A 290 -11.60 -21.15 4.29
C ALA A 290 -10.65 -20.83 5.45
N GLN A 291 -10.29 -21.84 6.25
CA GLN A 291 -9.31 -21.68 7.33
C GLN A 291 -7.88 -21.75 6.81
N PHE A 292 -7.61 -22.70 5.92
CA PHE A 292 -6.30 -22.87 5.30
C PHE A 292 -6.42 -23.61 3.98
N CYS A 293 -5.69 -23.16 2.96
CA CYS A 293 -5.60 -23.83 1.68
C CYS A 293 -4.22 -23.60 1.02
N GLU A 294 -3.93 -24.40 0.00
CA GLU A 294 -2.69 -24.33 -0.78
C GLU A 294 -2.94 -23.90 -2.23
N ASN A 295 -2.07 -23.04 -2.75
CA ASN A 295 -2.09 -22.61 -4.16
C ASN A 295 -1.40 -23.62 -5.09
N ARG A 296 -1.59 -24.91 -4.82
CA ARG A 296 -1.08 -26.00 -5.66
C ARG A 296 -2.28 -26.78 -6.18
N ARG A 297 -2.50 -26.73 -7.50
CA ARG A 297 -3.63 -27.39 -8.19
C ARG A 297 -3.78 -28.90 -7.91
N LYS A 298 -2.71 -29.56 -7.47
CA LYS A 298 -2.69 -30.99 -7.12
C LYS A 298 -2.80 -31.26 -5.60
N SER A 299 -2.99 -30.22 -4.78
CA SER A 299 -3.15 -30.37 -3.34
C SER A 299 -4.56 -30.82 -3.01
N ASP A 300 -4.69 -31.66 -1.98
CA ASP A 300 -5.98 -32.04 -1.41
C ASP A 300 -6.68 -30.88 -0.70
N ASN A 301 -6.01 -29.74 -0.50
CA ASN A 301 -6.59 -28.52 0.07
C ASN A 301 -6.44 -27.35 -0.90
N TYR A 302 -6.84 -27.51 -2.16
CA TYR A 302 -6.61 -26.50 -3.19
C TYR A 302 -7.49 -25.26 -3.01
N CYS A 303 -6.87 -24.07 -2.96
CA CYS A 303 -7.61 -22.81 -2.77
C CYS A 303 -8.63 -22.50 -3.87
N GLY A 304 -8.39 -22.97 -5.10
CA GLY A 304 -9.27 -22.67 -6.23
C GLY A 304 -10.67 -23.24 -6.06
N GLU A 305 -10.84 -24.33 -5.30
CA GLU A 305 -12.16 -24.90 -5.02
C GLU A 305 -13.11 -23.88 -4.38
N VAL A 306 -12.60 -23.03 -3.47
CA VAL A 306 -13.39 -21.97 -2.83
C VAL A 306 -13.86 -20.96 -3.88
N PHE A 307 -12.94 -20.45 -4.68
CA PHE A 307 -13.25 -19.38 -5.64
C PHE A 307 -14.09 -19.87 -6.81
N ASP A 308 -13.83 -21.08 -7.32
CA ASP A 308 -14.61 -21.72 -8.38
C ASP A 308 -16.08 -21.88 -7.95
N LYS A 309 -16.33 -22.25 -6.69
CA LYS A 309 -17.69 -22.36 -6.13
C LYS A 309 -18.35 -21.00 -5.95
N LEU A 310 -17.62 -20.00 -5.45
CA LEU A 310 -18.16 -18.64 -5.31
C LEU A 310 -18.54 -18.02 -6.67
N LEU A 311 -17.79 -18.33 -7.73
CA LEU A 311 -18.02 -17.82 -9.09
C LEU A 311 -19.14 -18.53 -9.84
N GLN A 312 -19.67 -19.66 -9.34
CA GLN A 312 -20.87 -20.29 -9.90
C GLN A 312 -22.14 -19.51 -9.57
N HIS A 313 -22.08 -18.56 -8.63
CA HIS A 313 -23.21 -17.71 -8.29
C HIS A 313 -23.55 -16.75 -9.45
N SER A 314 -24.84 -16.60 -9.75
CA SER A 314 -25.33 -15.82 -10.90
C SER A 314 -25.03 -14.32 -10.83
N ASP A 315 -24.77 -13.80 -9.63
CA ASP A 315 -24.45 -12.39 -9.38
C ASP A 315 -23.02 -12.18 -8.86
N ALA A 316 -22.14 -13.16 -9.12
CA ALA A 316 -20.71 -13.01 -8.96
C ALA A 316 -20.07 -12.63 -10.30
N MET A 317 -19.10 -11.73 -10.25
CA MET A 317 -18.36 -11.27 -11.42
C MET A 317 -16.86 -11.32 -11.16
N VAL A 318 -16.10 -11.91 -12.09
CA VAL A 318 -14.65 -11.72 -12.11
C VAL A 318 -14.35 -10.29 -12.56
N ALA A 319 -13.63 -9.54 -11.73
CA ALA A 319 -13.27 -8.17 -12.00
C ALA A 319 -12.47 -8.08 -13.31
N PRO A 320 -12.86 -7.22 -14.28
CA PRO A 320 -12.31 -7.21 -15.63
C PRO A 320 -10.99 -6.42 -15.69
N PHE A 321 -10.10 -6.69 -14.73
CA PHE A 321 -8.91 -5.91 -14.46
C PHE A 321 -7.64 -6.74 -14.64
N SER A 322 -6.58 -6.06 -15.10
CA SER A 322 -5.23 -6.58 -15.26
C SER A 322 -4.23 -5.43 -15.30
N ASP A 323 -2.94 -5.73 -15.27
CA ASP A 323 -1.86 -4.75 -15.49
C ASP A 323 -1.91 -4.01 -16.85
N LYS A 324 -2.74 -4.47 -17.79
CA LYS A 324 -3.00 -3.83 -19.09
C LYS A 324 -4.08 -2.76 -19.03
N ASN A 325 -4.74 -2.60 -17.88
CA ASN A 325 -5.83 -1.65 -17.68
C ASN A 325 -5.43 -0.53 -16.70
N CYS A 326 -6.20 0.55 -16.75
CA CYS A 326 -6.29 1.57 -15.72
C CYS A 326 -7.77 1.66 -15.31
N LEU A 327 -8.04 1.68 -14.02
CA LEU A 327 -9.37 1.83 -13.47
C LEU A 327 -9.66 3.32 -13.27
N VAL A 328 -10.76 3.81 -13.85
CA VAL A 328 -11.14 5.22 -13.81
C VAL A 328 -12.46 5.37 -13.05
N PHE A 329 -12.42 6.14 -11.98
CA PHE A 329 -13.58 6.60 -11.24
C PHE A 329 -13.90 8.03 -11.66
N ASP A 330 -15.03 8.19 -12.35
CA ASP A 330 -15.50 9.47 -12.88
C ASP A 330 -16.98 9.63 -12.50
N VAL A 331 -17.31 10.73 -11.81
CA VAL A 331 -18.65 10.93 -11.23
C VAL A 331 -19.70 11.05 -12.33
N ASP A 332 -19.39 11.73 -13.42
CA ASP A 332 -20.33 11.91 -14.54
C ASP A 332 -20.63 10.56 -15.20
N THR A 333 -19.59 9.78 -15.50
CA THR A 333 -19.73 8.44 -16.10
C THR A 333 -20.41 7.43 -15.17
N TYR A 334 -20.30 7.61 -13.84
CA TYR A 334 -20.97 6.74 -12.86
C TYR A 334 -22.45 7.11 -12.66
N THR A 335 -22.80 8.39 -12.72
CA THR A 335 -24.17 8.86 -12.43
C THR A 335 -25.10 8.77 -13.64
N ASP A 336 -24.59 8.99 -14.85
CA ASP A 336 -25.36 8.89 -16.10
C ASP A 336 -24.71 7.90 -17.07
N LEU A 337 -25.42 6.81 -17.37
CA LEU A 337 -24.99 5.75 -18.28
C LEU A 337 -24.75 6.23 -19.72
N ASN A 338 -25.32 7.38 -20.10
CA ASN A 338 -25.12 8.00 -21.42
C ASN A 338 -24.10 9.15 -21.38
N ALA A 339 -23.72 9.61 -20.19
CA ALA A 339 -22.71 10.65 -20.05
C ALA A 339 -21.34 10.08 -20.44
N LYS A 340 -20.62 10.88 -21.23
CA LYS A 340 -19.21 10.65 -21.50
C LYS A 340 -18.42 11.54 -20.57
N ALA A 341 -17.25 11.04 -20.13
CA ALA A 341 -16.26 11.87 -19.46
C ALA A 341 -16.06 13.19 -20.22
N THR A 342 -16.02 14.29 -19.46
CA THR A 342 -15.79 15.63 -20.00
C THR A 342 -14.49 15.71 -20.80
N ASP A 343 -14.38 16.68 -21.71
CA ASP A 343 -13.17 16.85 -22.54
C ASP A 343 -11.89 16.97 -21.69
N ALA A 344 -11.98 17.67 -20.54
CA ALA A 344 -10.89 17.77 -19.56
C ALA A 344 -10.55 16.40 -18.95
N ASN A 345 -11.57 15.66 -18.49
CA ASN A 345 -11.36 14.33 -17.89
C ASN A 345 -10.81 13.32 -18.92
N ARG A 346 -11.17 13.44 -20.20
CA ARG A 346 -10.62 12.59 -21.26
C ARG A 346 -9.12 12.77 -21.45
N GLU A 347 -8.60 13.99 -21.33
CA GLU A 347 -7.14 14.21 -21.43
C GLU A 347 -6.41 13.69 -20.19
N VAL A 348 -6.96 13.91 -18.99
CA VAL A 348 -6.40 13.36 -17.73
C VAL A 348 -6.37 11.83 -17.79
N VAL A 349 -7.46 11.19 -18.22
CA VAL A 349 -7.55 9.73 -18.39
C VAL A 349 -6.50 9.24 -19.40
N LYS A 350 -6.37 9.92 -20.54
CA LYS A 350 -5.38 9.56 -21.57
C LYS A 350 -3.95 9.66 -21.04
N GLN A 351 -3.63 10.73 -20.31
CA GLN A 351 -2.31 10.91 -19.69
C GLN A 351 -2.02 9.83 -18.64
N PHE A 352 -2.99 9.53 -17.77
CA PHE A 352 -2.86 8.53 -16.71
C PHE A 352 -2.71 7.10 -17.24
N CYS A 353 -3.59 6.73 -18.17
CA CYS A 353 -3.63 5.39 -18.72
C CYS A 353 -2.46 5.12 -19.67
N GLY A 354 -2.02 6.14 -20.42
CA GLY A 354 -1.00 6.00 -21.45
C GLY A 354 -1.41 4.95 -22.48
N MET A 355 -0.65 3.86 -22.58
CA MET A 355 -0.97 2.74 -23.49
C MET A 355 -1.96 1.72 -22.91
N ARG A 356 -2.32 1.84 -21.63
CA ARG A 356 -3.27 0.93 -20.98
C ARG A 356 -4.70 1.26 -21.40
N ARG A 357 -5.56 0.24 -21.44
CA ARG A 357 -6.97 0.44 -21.76
C ARG A 357 -7.72 1.01 -20.54
N PRO A 358 -8.38 2.17 -20.66
CA PRO A 358 -9.27 2.67 -19.61
C PRO A 358 -10.48 1.77 -19.41
N VAL A 359 -10.76 1.48 -18.14
CA VAL A 359 -11.97 0.81 -17.67
C VAL A 359 -12.63 1.75 -16.67
N PHE A 360 -13.79 2.29 -17.04
CA PHE A 360 -14.56 3.16 -16.17
C PHE A 360 -15.36 2.33 -15.17
N TYR A 361 -15.39 2.76 -13.91
CA TYR A 361 -16.25 2.18 -12.89
C TYR A 361 -17.68 2.71 -13.07
N THR A 362 -18.53 1.94 -13.73
CA THR A 362 -19.93 2.27 -14.02
C THR A 362 -20.88 1.60 -13.03
N GLN A 363 -22.17 1.95 -13.09
CA GLN A 363 -23.20 1.24 -12.31
C GLN A 363 -23.29 -0.25 -12.66
N GLU A 364 -22.98 -0.62 -13.90
CA GLU A 364 -22.87 -2.02 -14.32
C GLU A 364 -21.75 -2.74 -13.57
N LEU A 365 -20.57 -2.12 -13.46
CA LEU A 365 -19.47 -2.72 -12.70
C LEU A 365 -19.70 -2.68 -11.18
N ALA A 366 -20.58 -1.79 -10.73
CA ALA A 366 -21.00 -1.70 -9.34
C ALA A 366 -22.15 -2.65 -8.96
N SER A 367 -22.84 -3.25 -9.94
CA SER A 367 -24.04 -4.06 -9.69
C SER A 367 -23.81 -5.40 -9.00
N PRO A 368 -22.75 -6.18 -9.28
CA PRO A 368 -22.68 -7.57 -8.80
C PRO A 368 -22.60 -7.64 -7.28
N ASP A 369 -23.32 -8.54 -6.63
CA ASP A 369 -23.19 -8.77 -5.19
C ASP A 369 -21.77 -9.20 -4.80
N ILE A 370 -21.07 -9.98 -5.64
CA ILE A 370 -19.67 -10.38 -5.43
C ILE A 370 -18.80 -9.91 -6.59
N LEU A 371 -17.85 -9.02 -6.32
CA LEU A 371 -16.79 -8.66 -7.26
C LEU A 371 -15.50 -9.43 -6.89
N HIS A 372 -15.14 -10.43 -7.68
CA HIS A 372 -14.01 -11.31 -7.41
C HIS A 372 -12.75 -10.88 -8.17
N PHE A 373 -11.62 -10.74 -7.46
CA PHE A 373 -10.32 -10.46 -8.06
C PHE A 373 -9.47 -11.73 -8.13
N ASP A 374 -9.32 -12.28 -9.34
CA ASP A 374 -8.60 -13.53 -9.59
C ASP A 374 -7.07 -13.31 -9.72
N THR A 375 -6.45 -12.63 -8.75
CA THR A 375 -5.09 -12.11 -8.92
C THR A 375 -3.99 -13.16 -8.89
N PHE A 376 -4.34 -14.41 -8.55
CA PHE A 376 -3.45 -15.56 -8.67
C PHE A 376 -3.17 -15.90 -10.13
N GLU A 377 -4.19 -15.79 -10.98
CA GLU A 377 -4.08 -16.08 -12.41
C GLU A 377 -3.38 -14.93 -13.16
N GLN A 378 -2.43 -15.30 -14.03
CA GLN A 378 -1.50 -14.34 -14.62
C GLN A 378 -2.20 -13.23 -15.41
N GLN A 379 -3.33 -13.53 -16.07
CA GLN A 379 -4.09 -12.59 -16.87
C GLN A 379 -4.86 -11.54 -16.05
N HIS A 380 -5.11 -11.80 -14.76
CA HIS A 380 -5.88 -10.92 -13.85
C HIS A 380 -4.98 -10.28 -12.78
N ARG A 381 -3.67 -10.47 -12.90
CA ARG A 381 -2.70 -10.00 -11.92
C ARG A 381 -2.66 -8.47 -11.85
N LEU A 382 -2.78 -7.94 -10.63
CA LEU A 382 -2.76 -6.50 -10.35
C LEU A 382 -1.35 -5.99 -10.03
N LEU A 383 -0.43 -6.14 -10.97
CA LEU A 383 0.97 -5.76 -10.77
C LEU A 383 1.20 -4.27 -11.10
N ALA A 384 0.68 -3.38 -10.25
CA ALA A 384 0.86 -1.94 -10.32
C ALA A 384 0.70 -1.30 -8.93
N HIS A 385 1.26 -0.11 -8.72
CA HIS A 385 0.93 0.68 -7.52
C HIS A 385 -0.50 1.23 -7.62
N PHE A 386 -1.24 1.27 -6.51
CA PHE A 386 -2.66 1.68 -6.47
C PHE A 386 -2.89 3.06 -7.13
N TYR A 387 -2.04 4.05 -6.85
CA TYR A 387 -2.12 5.41 -7.40
C TYR A 387 -1.74 5.51 -8.88
N SER A 388 -1.22 4.42 -9.45
CA SER A 388 -0.92 4.32 -10.89
C SER A 388 -1.90 3.38 -11.59
N PHE A 389 -2.68 2.61 -10.83
CA PHE A 389 -3.71 1.71 -11.34
C PHE A 389 -5.07 2.38 -11.37
N ILE A 390 -5.41 3.11 -10.30
CA ILE A 390 -6.69 3.77 -10.08
C ILE A 390 -6.51 5.27 -10.26
N LEU A 391 -7.38 5.87 -11.07
CA LEU A 391 -7.53 7.30 -11.22
C LEU A 391 -8.92 7.69 -10.74
N PHE A 392 -8.99 8.67 -9.84
CA PHE A 392 -10.22 9.44 -9.64
C PHE A 392 -10.08 10.76 -10.40
N THR A 393 -11.04 11.08 -11.29
CA THR A 393 -10.92 12.27 -12.15
C THR A 393 -11.02 13.57 -11.35
N ASP A 394 -11.69 13.54 -10.19
CA ASP A 394 -11.63 14.59 -9.18
C ASP A 394 -10.36 14.44 -8.31
N SER A 395 -9.49 15.46 -8.35
CA SER A 395 -8.21 15.42 -7.63
C SER A 395 -8.33 15.37 -6.10
N ALA A 396 -9.39 15.93 -5.52
CA ALA A 396 -9.60 15.88 -4.08
C ALA A 396 -9.97 14.46 -3.64
N ILE A 397 -10.79 13.77 -4.44
CA ILE A 397 -11.11 12.35 -4.25
C ILE A 397 -9.87 11.47 -4.45
N ASP A 398 -9.09 11.74 -5.50
CA ASP A 398 -7.86 10.99 -5.79
C ASP A 398 -6.85 11.09 -4.64
N ASN A 399 -6.61 12.30 -4.16
CA ASN A 399 -5.73 12.55 -3.02
C ASN A 399 -6.27 11.94 -1.73
N HIS A 400 -7.60 11.94 -1.50
CA HIS A 400 -8.21 11.24 -0.36
C HIS A 400 -7.84 9.75 -0.35
N PHE A 401 -7.95 9.05 -1.48
CA PHE A 401 -7.61 7.62 -1.51
C PHE A 401 -6.10 7.33 -1.44
N LYS A 402 -5.25 8.27 -1.86
CA LYS A 402 -3.80 8.22 -1.57
C LYS A 402 -3.52 8.33 -0.08
N ARG A 403 -4.21 9.24 0.62
CA ARG A 403 -4.14 9.38 2.08
C ARG A 403 -4.74 8.19 2.81
N PHE A 404 -5.82 7.59 2.30
CA PHE A 404 -6.38 6.35 2.84
C PHE A 404 -5.31 5.24 2.89
N VAL A 405 -4.57 5.01 1.80
CA VAL A 405 -3.49 4.00 1.81
C VAL A 405 -2.37 4.39 2.78
N ARG A 406 -1.96 5.66 2.82
CA ARG A 406 -0.96 6.15 3.79
C ARG A 406 -1.42 5.88 5.22
N ASP A 407 -2.65 6.24 5.55
CA ASP A 407 -3.13 6.32 6.93
C ASP A 407 -3.66 5.01 7.49
N PHE A 408 -4.05 4.07 6.63
CA PHE A 408 -4.71 2.83 7.05
C PHE A 408 -4.02 1.55 6.60
N MET A 409 -3.24 1.58 5.51
CA MET A 409 -2.56 0.38 4.97
C MET A 409 -1.09 0.32 5.41
N HIS A 410 -0.84 0.62 6.70
CA HIS A 410 0.46 0.50 7.34
C HIS A 410 0.56 -0.82 8.13
N TYR A 411 1.79 -1.29 8.38
CA TYR A 411 2.00 -2.46 9.21
C TYR A 411 1.49 -2.25 10.64
N ASN A 412 1.18 -3.34 11.34
CA ASN A 412 0.69 -3.29 12.71
C ASN A 412 1.79 -2.87 13.72
N ASP A 413 1.37 -2.62 14.96
CA ASP A 413 2.24 -2.16 16.04
C ASP A 413 3.37 -3.15 16.35
N LYS A 414 3.12 -4.46 16.24
CA LYS A 414 4.15 -5.49 16.50
C LYS A 414 5.35 -5.29 15.57
N ILE A 415 5.10 -5.13 14.27
CA ILE A 415 6.14 -4.94 13.25
C ILE A 415 6.82 -3.58 13.43
N ASN A 416 6.05 -2.50 13.62
CA ASN A 416 6.61 -1.16 13.80
C ASN A 416 7.43 -1.03 15.09
N CYS A 417 6.98 -1.62 16.19
CA CYS A 417 7.71 -1.66 17.47
C CYS A 417 9.03 -2.39 17.31
N ALA A 418 9.02 -3.58 16.68
CA ALA A 418 10.23 -4.35 16.42
C ALA A 418 11.23 -3.57 15.54
N ALA A 419 10.76 -2.96 14.44
CA ALA A 419 11.58 -2.11 13.60
C ALA A 419 12.14 -0.89 14.36
N GLY A 420 11.31 -0.25 15.19
CA GLY A 420 11.68 0.93 15.97
C GLY A 420 12.78 0.68 16.99
N LYS A 421 12.75 -0.48 17.67
CA LYS A 421 13.85 -0.90 18.56
C LYS A 421 15.18 -0.96 17.81
N ILE A 422 15.18 -1.54 16.60
CA ILE A 422 16.39 -1.67 15.78
C ILE A 422 16.83 -0.30 15.26
N VAL A 423 15.92 0.54 14.77
CA VAL A 423 16.24 1.92 14.34
C VAL A 423 16.93 2.70 15.45
N ARG A 424 16.42 2.63 16.69
CA ARG A 424 17.02 3.30 17.85
C ARG A 424 18.44 2.80 18.14
N LEU A 425 18.67 1.49 18.09
CA LEU A 425 20.01 0.91 18.29
C LEU A 425 21.00 1.36 17.21
N ILE A 426 20.59 1.33 15.94
CA ILE A 426 21.43 1.79 14.82
C ILE A 426 21.73 3.28 14.96
N GLN A 427 20.74 4.09 15.34
CA GLN A 427 20.92 5.53 15.55
C GLN A 427 21.83 5.84 16.73
N GLN A 428 21.74 5.10 17.83
CA GLN A 428 22.67 5.23 18.95
C GLN A 428 24.11 4.93 18.51
N GLU A 429 24.33 3.82 17.79
CA GLU A 429 25.64 3.51 17.21
C GLU A 429 26.10 4.61 16.23
N GLY A 430 25.18 5.18 15.45
CA GLY A 430 25.45 6.30 14.55
C GLY A 430 25.92 7.55 15.30
N LEU A 431 25.24 7.91 16.39
CA LEU A 431 25.57 9.05 17.25
C LEU A 431 26.96 8.90 17.88
N GLU A 432 27.29 7.71 18.39
CA GLU A 432 28.62 7.38 18.94
C GLU A 432 29.74 7.56 17.89
N ARG A 433 29.41 7.43 16.60
CA ARG A 433 30.32 7.63 15.46
C ARG A 433 30.28 9.05 14.88
N GLY A 434 29.53 9.96 15.50
CA GLY A 434 29.39 11.35 15.08
C GLY A 434 28.45 11.58 13.90
N PHE A 435 27.46 10.71 13.70
CA PHE A 435 26.35 10.92 12.77
C PHE A 435 25.13 11.45 13.50
N ALA A 436 24.42 12.40 12.89
CA ALA A 436 23.22 12.99 13.49
C ALA A 436 21.91 12.35 12.99
N VAL A 437 20.87 12.50 13.80
CA VAL A 437 19.46 12.18 13.48
C VAL A 437 18.73 13.49 13.20
N ASP A 438 17.81 13.49 12.24
CA ASP A 438 16.98 14.64 11.88
C ASP A 438 15.79 14.83 12.84
N GLU A 439 15.10 15.96 12.70
CA GLU A 439 13.96 16.36 13.53
C GLU A 439 12.75 15.40 13.47
N GLU A 440 12.67 14.58 12.43
CA GLU A 440 11.62 13.59 12.23
C GLU A 440 12.05 12.20 12.72
N GLY A 441 13.25 12.06 13.30
CA GLY A 441 13.81 10.82 13.82
C GLY A 441 14.47 9.93 12.76
N GLY A 442 14.88 10.48 11.62
CA GLY A 442 15.55 9.78 10.51
C GLY A 442 17.04 10.06 10.49
N GLY A 443 17.85 9.22 9.84
CA GLY A 443 19.30 9.40 9.78
C GLY A 443 20.07 8.60 10.83
N GLY A 444 21.29 9.02 11.16
CA GLY A 444 22.27 8.23 11.93
C GLY A 444 23.00 7.13 11.13
N TYR A 445 22.41 6.67 10.02
CA TYR A 445 22.97 5.63 9.15
C TYR A 445 22.52 5.79 7.70
N THR A 446 23.13 5.04 6.79
CA THR A 446 22.70 4.88 5.39
C THR A 446 22.22 3.44 5.20
N SER A 447 21.16 3.26 4.42
CA SER A 447 20.60 1.95 4.10
C SER A 447 20.82 1.60 2.63
N LEU A 448 20.95 0.31 2.34
CA LEU A 448 21.00 -0.20 0.97
C LEU A 448 20.27 -1.54 0.89
N HIS A 449 19.57 -1.75 -0.22
CA HIS A 449 18.99 -3.02 -0.61
C HIS A 449 19.45 -3.34 -2.03
N VAL A 450 20.38 -4.28 -2.14
CA VAL A 450 20.99 -4.70 -3.40
C VAL A 450 20.76 -6.20 -3.57
N ARG A 451 20.16 -6.58 -4.70
CA ARG A 451 19.88 -7.97 -5.08
C ARG A 451 20.65 -8.36 -6.33
#